data_AF-A0A1T4XRG8-F1
#
_entry.id   AF-A0A1T4XRG8-F1
#
_cell.length_a   1.000
_cell.length_b   1.000
_cell.length_c   1.000
_cell.angle_alpha   90.00
_cell.angle_beta   90.00
_cell.angle_gamma   90.00
#
_symmetry.space_group_name_H-M   'P 1'
#
loop_
_entity.id
_entity.type
_entity.pdbx_description
1 polymer ?
#
loop_
_entity_poly.entity_id
_entity_poly.type
_entity_poly.pdbx_seq_one_letter_code
_entity_poly.pdbx_strand_id
1 'polypeptide(L)'
;MRSGKRLITIGITTVILIICIVLFNFFKDNKYNSKYNSKNFFGIVTSDDKKTYMQVIDLDKKQSIYKSKLGSTDEYFYSEILYDKQKNIIITTNSNSQSKDIYSISNNEVKKLGSLKDAVSSFKLINNDLYAIKYIKNKGKLVHYDINTLNEIENEIDIDGYIVDLTVSDNKEIYILSILDKKTYLYTIKNQEVKKSLLFGDSRLGRLYSNGDSLYICINELVIGDINKTNDLQRKPLNEVYIKEKNKDNVNLYVKTKYSPMNLFIDKDYLYVLSAPNKNLIEVYELNTGKLKKEMDTNQQNIYGISKINGVNYIFGNKNIIKFNSDKLDNIYDINNSNQITTKIN
;
A
#
# COMPACT_ATOMS: atom_id res chain seq x y z
N MET A 1 19.71 -48.96 -58.06
CA MET A 1 19.17 -48.84 -56.67
C MET A 1 19.75 -47.68 -55.82
N ARG A 2 20.38 -46.63 -56.41
CA ARG A 2 20.88 -45.46 -55.63
C ARG A 2 20.00 -44.20 -55.72
N SER A 3 19.05 -44.11 -56.67
CA SER A 3 18.16 -42.94 -56.82
C SER A 3 16.98 -42.94 -55.84
N GLY A 4 16.42 -44.11 -55.51
CA GLY A 4 15.28 -44.22 -54.59
C GLY A 4 15.58 -43.75 -53.16
N LYS A 5 16.80 -44.00 -52.65
CA LYS A 5 17.21 -43.53 -51.32
C LYS A 5 17.34 -42.00 -51.25
N ARG A 6 17.79 -41.34 -52.33
CA ARG A 6 17.89 -39.87 -52.39
C ARG A 6 16.51 -39.19 -52.37
N LEU A 7 15.53 -39.75 -53.08
CA LEU A 7 14.15 -39.22 -53.10
C LEU A 7 13.49 -39.33 -51.72
N ILE A 8 13.70 -40.44 -51.01
CA ILE A 8 13.17 -40.63 -49.65
C ILE A 8 13.81 -39.64 -48.67
N THR A 9 15.13 -39.44 -48.74
CA THR A 9 15.82 -38.48 -47.86
C THR A 9 15.37 -37.04 -48.11
N ILE A 10 15.18 -36.63 -49.37
CA ILE A 10 14.68 -35.29 -49.72
C ILE A 10 13.21 -35.10 -49.25
N GLY A 11 12.38 -36.13 -49.37
CA GLY A 11 11.00 -36.09 -48.86
C GLY A 11 10.96 -35.89 -47.34
N ILE A 12 11.76 -36.63 -46.59
CA ILE A 12 11.80 -36.55 -45.12
C ILE A 12 12.32 -35.19 -44.64
N THR A 13 13.39 -34.65 -45.24
CA THR A 13 13.92 -33.33 -44.85
C THR A 13 12.95 -32.20 -45.15
N THR A 14 12.21 -32.29 -46.26
CA THR A 14 11.19 -31.28 -46.63
C THR A 14 10.03 -31.29 -45.64
N VAL A 15 9.56 -32.46 -45.21
CA VAL A 15 8.48 -32.58 -44.22
C VAL A 15 8.91 -32.05 -42.85
N ILE A 16 10.12 -32.36 -42.40
CA ILE A 16 10.66 -31.83 -41.13
C ILE A 16 10.75 -30.29 -41.19
N LEU A 17 11.22 -29.73 -42.30
CA LEU A 17 11.30 -28.28 -42.48
C LEU A 17 9.92 -27.62 -42.42
N ILE A 18 8.91 -28.22 -43.07
CA ILE A 18 7.52 -27.73 -43.01
C ILE A 18 6.98 -27.79 -41.58
N ILE A 19 7.21 -28.89 -40.85
CA ILE A 19 6.80 -29.02 -39.44
C ILE A 19 7.49 -27.95 -38.58
N CYS A 20 8.79 -27.72 -38.77
CA CYS A 20 9.52 -26.67 -38.06
C CYS A 20 8.98 -25.27 -38.38
N ILE A 21 8.65 -24.96 -39.64
CA ILE A 21 8.07 -23.67 -40.02
C ILE A 21 6.66 -23.51 -39.45
N VAL A 22 5.83 -24.56 -39.50
CA VAL A 22 4.47 -24.55 -38.93
C VAL A 22 4.54 -24.37 -37.42
N LEU A 23 5.40 -25.13 -36.71
CA LEU A 23 5.62 -24.95 -35.28
C LEU A 23 6.15 -23.55 -34.96
N PHE A 24 7.12 -23.05 -35.72
CA PHE A 24 7.68 -21.71 -35.51
C PHE A 24 6.62 -20.63 -35.69
N ASN A 25 5.76 -20.73 -36.71
CA ASN A 25 4.63 -19.81 -36.90
C ASN A 25 3.55 -19.99 -35.82
N PHE A 26 3.25 -21.22 -35.39
CA PHE A 26 2.32 -21.49 -34.30
C PHE A 26 2.82 -20.93 -32.95
N PHE A 27 4.13 -20.92 -32.71
CA PHE A 27 4.75 -20.26 -31.55
C PHE A 27 4.89 -18.75 -31.72
N LYS A 28 4.97 -18.24 -32.96
CA LYS A 28 5.04 -16.80 -33.25
C LYS A 28 3.68 -16.12 -33.06
N ASP A 29 2.59 -16.80 -33.45
CA ASP A 29 1.22 -16.32 -33.26
C ASP A 29 0.70 -16.55 -31.83
N ASN A 30 1.28 -17.50 -31.09
CA ASN A 30 1.03 -17.66 -29.64
C ASN A 30 1.92 -16.81 -28.74
N LYS A 31 2.77 -15.92 -29.28
CA LYS A 31 3.20 -14.75 -28.51
C LYS A 31 2.00 -13.84 -28.38
N TYR A 32 1.17 -14.11 -27.37
CA TYR A 32 0.16 -13.22 -26.82
C TYR A 32 0.84 -11.88 -26.47
N ASN A 33 0.95 -11.03 -27.47
CA ASN A 33 1.39 -9.65 -27.39
C ASN A 33 0.18 -8.78 -27.05
N SER A 34 -0.57 -9.14 -26.00
CA SER A 34 -1.38 -8.14 -25.32
C SER A 34 -0.43 -7.41 -24.38
N LYS A 35 0.31 -6.43 -24.91
CA LYS A 35 0.82 -5.34 -24.07
C LYS A 35 -0.42 -4.64 -23.52
N TYR A 36 -0.89 -5.09 -22.36
CA TYR A 36 -1.87 -4.35 -21.58
C TYR A 36 -1.24 -2.99 -21.30
N ASN A 37 -1.74 -1.95 -21.95
CA ASN A 37 -1.19 -0.59 -21.85
C ASN A 37 -2.09 0.30 -20.97
N SER A 38 -2.86 -0.31 -20.06
CA SER A 38 -3.66 0.45 -19.09
C SER A 38 -2.70 1.18 -18.16
N LYS A 39 -2.91 2.49 -18.03
CA LYS A 39 -2.20 3.32 -17.05
C LYS A 39 -2.89 3.28 -15.68
N ASN A 40 -4.12 2.77 -15.61
CA ASN A 40 -4.97 2.77 -14.42
C ASN A 40 -5.08 1.35 -13.87
N PHE A 41 -4.01 0.90 -13.21
CA PHE A 41 -3.95 -0.43 -12.61
C PHE A 41 -3.54 -0.36 -11.14
N PHE A 42 -3.82 -1.43 -10.41
CA PHE A 42 -3.41 -1.57 -9.02
C PHE A 42 -3.05 -3.02 -8.69
N GLY A 43 -1.93 -3.21 -8.01
CA GLY A 43 -1.51 -4.48 -7.45
C GLY A 43 -2.10 -4.71 -6.07
N ILE A 44 -2.57 -5.93 -5.80
CA ILE A 44 -3.01 -6.39 -4.48
C ILE A 44 -2.45 -7.76 -4.16
N VAL A 45 -2.38 -8.10 -2.87
CA VAL A 45 -2.15 -9.47 -2.41
C VAL A 45 -3.49 -10.09 -2.06
N THR A 46 -3.71 -11.31 -2.57
CA THR A 46 -4.93 -12.09 -2.37
C THR A 46 -4.56 -13.50 -1.93
N SER A 47 -5.51 -14.21 -1.32
CA SER A 47 -5.33 -15.58 -0.90
C SER A 47 -6.49 -16.46 -1.38
N ASP A 48 -6.17 -17.67 -1.81
CA ASP A 48 -7.12 -18.68 -2.27
C ASP A 48 -6.57 -20.08 -1.94
N ASP A 49 -7.35 -20.93 -1.29
CA ASP A 49 -6.98 -22.31 -0.93
C ASP A 49 -5.54 -22.47 -0.39
N LYS A 50 -5.20 -21.74 0.68
CA LYS A 50 -3.87 -21.70 1.33
C LYS A 50 -2.71 -21.19 0.45
N LYS A 51 -3.00 -20.66 -0.74
CA LYS A 51 -2.01 -20.03 -1.62
C LYS A 51 -2.19 -18.53 -1.56
N THR A 52 -1.07 -17.82 -1.59
CA THR A 52 -1.05 -16.36 -1.70
C THR A 52 -0.61 -15.96 -3.10
N TYR A 53 -1.29 -14.98 -3.66
CA TYR A 53 -1.08 -14.47 -5.01
C TYR A 53 -0.91 -12.96 -5.00
N MET A 54 -0.03 -12.45 -5.84
CA MET A 54 -0.09 -11.06 -6.29
C MET A 54 -0.99 -10.98 -7.53
N GLN A 55 -1.97 -10.08 -7.49
CA GLN A 55 -2.88 -9.80 -8.60
C GLN A 55 -2.73 -8.35 -9.03
N VAL A 56 -2.77 -8.11 -10.34
CA VAL A 56 -2.85 -6.77 -10.93
C VAL A 56 -4.22 -6.61 -11.55
N ILE A 57 -4.91 -5.54 -11.16
CA ILE A 57 -6.26 -5.23 -11.58
C ILE A 57 -6.22 -3.99 -12.47
N ASP A 58 -6.80 -4.09 -13.66
CA ASP A 58 -7.08 -2.95 -14.53
C ASP A 58 -8.37 -2.29 -14.03
N LEU A 59 -8.24 -1.07 -13.48
CA LEU A 59 -9.34 -0.35 -12.84
C LEU A 59 -10.35 0.20 -13.85
N ASP A 60 -9.91 0.43 -15.09
CA ASP A 60 -10.80 0.88 -16.17
C ASP A 60 -11.63 -0.30 -16.69
N LYS A 61 -10.96 -1.44 -16.91
CA LYS A 61 -11.61 -2.67 -17.40
C LYS A 61 -12.29 -3.49 -16.31
N LYS A 62 -12.10 -3.14 -15.04
CA LYS A 62 -12.72 -3.80 -13.89
C LYS A 62 -12.41 -5.30 -13.85
N GLN A 63 -11.17 -5.68 -14.18
CA GLN A 63 -10.76 -7.09 -14.27
C GLN A 63 -9.31 -7.29 -13.83
N SER A 64 -9.00 -8.49 -13.30
CA SER A 64 -7.61 -8.92 -13.15
C SER A 64 -6.98 -9.08 -14.55
N ILE A 65 -5.78 -8.54 -14.72
CA ILE A 65 -4.99 -8.65 -15.95
C ILE A 65 -3.72 -9.48 -15.75
N TYR A 66 -3.34 -9.72 -14.50
CA TYR A 66 -2.19 -10.54 -14.14
C TYR A 66 -2.39 -11.16 -12.75
N LYS A 67 -1.97 -12.41 -12.59
CA LYS A 67 -1.96 -13.13 -11.32
C LYS A 67 -0.71 -13.99 -11.25
N SER A 68 0.09 -13.83 -10.20
CA SER A 68 1.30 -14.61 -9.95
C SER A 68 1.27 -15.19 -8.56
N LYS A 69 1.64 -16.48 -8.44
CA LYS A 69 1.73 -17.16 -7.15
C LYS A 69 2.93 -16.62 -6.39
N LEU A 70 2.70 -16.18 -5.17
CA LEU A 70 3.72 -15.67 -4.27
C LEU A 70 4.23 -16.77 -3.32
N GLY A 71 3.32 -17.58 -2.76
CA GLY A 71 3.67 -18.64 -1.81
C GLY A 71 2.44 -19.24 -1.13
N SER A 72 2.57 -19.65 0.12
CA SER A 72 1.44 -20.04 0.96
C SER A 72 0.90 -18.86 1.79
N THR A 73 -0.30 -19.01 2.35
CA THR A 73 -0.89 -18.06 3.31
C THR A 73 -0.10 -17.96 4.61
N ASP A 74 0.56 -19.03 5.02
CA ASP A 74 1.38 -19.05 6.24
C ASP A 74 2.72 -18.34 6.01
N GLU A 75 3.24 -18.41 4.78
CA GLU A 75 4.45 -17.71 4.37
C GLU A 75 4.21 -16.21 4.18
N TYR A 76 3.14 -15.85 3.47
CA TYR A 76 2.79 -14.47 3.14
C TYR A 76 1.38 -14.15 3.62
N PHE A 77 1.31 -13.51 4.79
CA PHE A 77 0.07 -13.28 5.53
C PHE A 77 -0.30 -11.80 5.71
N TYR A 78 0.66 -10.89 5.50
CA TYR A 78 0.45 -9.44 5.63
C TYR A 78 1.17 -8.69 4.54
N SER A 79 0.47 -7.74 3.91
CA SER A 79 1.02 -6.82 2.92
C SER A 79 0.60 -5.38 3.16
N GLU A 80 1.49 -4.48 2.77
CA GLU A 80 1.27 -3.05 2.67
C GLU A 80 1.45 -2.64 1.21
N ILE A 81 0.58 -1.78 0.71
CA ILE A 81 0.60 -1.33 -0.67
C ILE A 81 0.87 0.16 -0.67
N LEU A 82 1.96 0.57 -1.31
CA LEU A 82 2.37 1.95 -1.47
C LEU A 82 2.14 2.35 -2.92
N TYR A 83 1.50 3.49 -3.13
CA TYR A 83 1.27 4.04 -4.45
C TYR A 83 1.71 5.50 -4.48
N ASP A 84 2.66 5.83 -5.36
CA ASP A 84 3.06 7.19 -5.65
C ASP A 84 3.37 7.36 -7.15
N LYS A 85 2.81 8.40 -7.79
CA LYS A 85 3.05 8.75 -9.21
C LYS A 85 3.09 7.55 -10.18
N GLN A 86 2.11 6.66 -10.10
CA GLN A 86 2.01 5.42 -10.91
C GLN A 86 2.96 4.28 -10.54
N LYS A 87 3.84 4.47 -9.56
CA LYS A 87 4.62 3.40 -8.97
C LYS A 87 3.76 2.69 -7.93
N ASN A 88 3.50 1.41 -8.17
CA ASN A 88 2.83 0.54 -7.22
C ASN A 88 3.86 -0.41 -6.62
N ILE A 89 4.10 -0.26 -5.32
CA ILE A 89 5.02 -1.09 -4.54
C ILE A 89 4.20 -1.90 -3.55
N ILE A 90 4.38 -3.22 -3.58
CA ILE A 90 3.83 -4.13 -2.59
C ILE A 90 4.95 -4.58 -1.67
N ILE A 91 4.76 -4.40 -0.38
CA ILE A 91 5.66 -4.89 0.66
C ILE A 91 4.92 -5.99 1.40
N THR A 92 5.48 -7.19 1.44
CA THR A 92 4.85 -8.34 2.08
C THR A 92 5.78 -8.95 3.12
N THR A 93 5.22 -9.38 4.24
CA THR A 93 5.98 -10.12 5.25
C THR A 93 6.17 -11.55 4.77
N ASN A 94 7.42 -12.03 4.76
CA ASN A 94 7.76 -13.42 4.54
C ASN A 94 8.12 -14.04 5.91
N SER A 95 7.23 -14.87 6.47
CA SER A 95 7.42 -15.47 7.80
C SER A 95 8.60 -16.43 7.88
N ASN A 96 8.88 -17.17 6.80
CA ASN A 96 9.97 -18.15 6.74
C ASN A 96 11.34 -17.50 6.94
N SER A 97 11.53 -16.31 6.36
CA SER A 97 12.80 -15.56 6.41
C SER A 97 12.76 -14.40 7.41
N GLN A 98 11.61 -14.15 8.04
CA GLN A 98 11.34 -12.97 8.88
C GLN A 98 11.65 -11.64 8.18
N SER A 99 11.53 -11.60 6.85
CA SER A 99 11.90 -10.45 6.03
C SER A 99 10.68 -9.72 5.46
N LYS A 100 10.91 -8.52 4.93
CA LYS A 100 9.96 -7.77 4.12
C LYS A 100 10.37 -7.86 2.67
N ASP A 101 9.65 -8.65 1.89
CA ASP A 101 9.84 -8.75 0.45
C ASP A 101 9.15 -7.58 -0.25
N ILE A 102 9.86 -6.95 -1.19
CA ILE A 102 9.41 -5.75 -1.89
C ILE A 102 9.25 -6.06 -3.37
N TYR A 103 8.09 -5.72 -3.92
CA TYR A 103 7.73 -5.95 -5.32
C TYR A 103 7.30 -4.65 -5.99
N SER A 104 7.80 -4.39 -7.19
CA SER A 104 7.22 -3.41 -8.10
C SER A 104 6.19 -4.06 -8.98
N ILE A 105 5.05 -3.38 -9.15
CA ILE A 105 3.96 -3.82 -9.99
C ILE A 105 3.83 -2.88 -11.20
N SER A 106 3.77 -3.47 -12.39
CA SER A 106 3.34 -2.81 -13.61
C SER A 106 2.05 -3.46 -14.14
N ASN A 107 1.53 -2.97 -15.25
CA ASN A 107 0.37 -3.57 -15.93
C ASN A 107 0.65 -4.94 -16.57
N ASN A 108 1.91 -5.35 -16.71
CA ASN A 108 2.28 -6.60 -17.37
C ASN A 108 3.29 -7.44 -16.57
N GLU A 109 3.83 -6.92 -15.47
CA GLU A 109 4.86 -7.60 -14.70
C GLU A 109 4.73 -7.35 -13.20
N VAL A 110 5.14 -8.36 -12.44
CA VAL A 110 5.39 -8.26 -11.00
C VAL A 110 6.84 -8.64 -10.81
N LYS A 111 7.64 -7.68 -10.35
CA LYS A 111 9.09 -7.85 -10.20
C LYS A 111 9.47 -7.71 -8.74
N LYS A 112 10.13 -8.73 -8.18
CA LYS A 112 10.77 -8.62 -6.87
C LYS A 112 11.96 -7.67 -6.98
N LEU A 113 11.96 -6.60 -6.19
CA LEU A 113 13.07 -5.65 -6.10
C LEU A 113 14.14 -6.16 -5.12
N GLY A 114 13.70 -6.84 -4.06
CA GLY A 114 14.57 -7.48 -3.08
C GLY A 114 13.84 -7.75 -1.78
N SER A 115 14.61 -7.87 -0.69
CA SER A 115 14.10 -8.18 0.65
C SER A 115 14.86 -7.38 1.70
N LEU A 116 14.14 -6.74 2.62
CA LEU A 116 14.72 -6.16 3.81
C LEU A 116 14.69 -7.19 4.94
N LYS A 117 15.86 -7.62 5.41
CA LYS A 117 16.00 -8.69 6.41
C LYS A 117 15.82 -8.21 7.86
N ASP A 118 15.93 -6.90 8.07
CA ASP A 118 15.77 -6.31 9.39
C ASP A 118 14.28 -6.25 9.79
N ALA A 119 14.03 -6.06 11.08
CA ALA A 119 12.69 -5.77 11.58
C ALA A 119 12.27 -4.36 11.15
N VAL A 120 11.67 -4.23 9.96
CA VAL A 120 11.24 -2.94 9.40
C VAL A 120 9.72 -2.84 9.37
N SER A 121 9.21 -1.63 9.60
CA SER A 121 7.78 -1.31 9.58
C SER A 121 7.53 0.12 9.11
N SER A 122 6.25 0.50 8.98
CA SER A 122 5.81 1.88 8.75
C SER A 122 6.49 2.50 7.54
N PHE A 123 6.08 2.06 6.35
CA PHE A 123 6.72 2.45 5.10
C PHE A 123 6.05 3.68 4.49
N LYS A 124 6.84 4.55 3.86
CA LYS A 124 6.34 5.62 3.00
C LYS A 124 7.18 5.73 1.73
N LEU A 125 6.48 5.76 0.61
CA LEU A 125 7.06 5.95 -0.71
C LEU A 125 6.80 7.37 -1.16
N ILE A 126 7.85 8.08 -1.57
CA ILE A 126 7.75 9.36 -2.27
C ILE A 126 8.77 9.39 -3.40
N ASN A 127 8.29 9.51 -4.64
CA ASN A 127 9.08 9.34 -5.86
C ASN A 127 9.79 7.96 -5.90
N ASN A 128 11.11 7.96 -5.76
CA ASN A 128 11.95 6.75 -5.69
C ASN A 128 12.52 6.52 -4.28
N ASP A 129 12.11 7.31 -3.31
CA ASP A 129 12.58 7.24 -1.94
C ASP A 129 11.62 6.40 -1.10
N LEU A 130 12.14 5.37 -0.45
CA LEU A 130 11.40 4.57 0.52
C LEU A 130 11.91 4.90 1.93
N TYR A 131 11.08 5.55 2.72
CA TYR A 131 11.31 5.76 4.14
C TYR A 131 10.68 4.64 4.94
N ALA A 132 11.37 4.15 5.96
CA ALA A 132 10.88 3.10 6.83
C ALA A 132 11.43 3.24 8.25
N ILE A 133 10.79 2.55 9.20
CA ILE A 133 11.25 2.43 10.58
C ILE A 133 11.88 1.06 10.78
N LYS A 134 13.21 1.04 10.95
CA LYS A 134 14.01 -0.14 11.27
C LYS A 134 14.17 -0.26 12.79
N TYR A 135 13.95 -1.44 13.34
CA TYR A 135 14.12 -1.70 14.78
C TYR A 135 15.43 -2.45 15.05
N ILE A 136 16.31 -1.81 15.82
CA ILE A 136 17.58 -2.39 16.26
C ILE A 136 17.60 -2.40 17.78
N LYS A 137 17.68 -3.58 18.40
CA LYS A 137 17.62 -3.73 19.87
C LYS A 137 16.41 -3.00 20.48
N ASN A 138 15.25 -3.13 19.85
CA ASN A 138 13.98 -2.48 20.23
C ASN A 138 13.98 -0.94 20.16
N LYS A 139 14.97 -0.31 19.52
CA LYS A 139 14.97 1.12 19.22
C LYS A 139 14.57 1.35 17.76
N GLY A 140 13.63 2.26 17.55
CA GLY A 140 13.19 2.65 16.22
C GLY A 140 14.20 3.60 15.59
N LYS A 141 14.52 3.35 14.32
CA LYS A 141 15.36 4.21 13.51
C LYS A 141 14.69 4.51 12.19
N LEU A 142 14.65 5.78 11.83
CA LEU A 142 14.25 6.18 10.48
C LEU A 142 15.40 5.84 9.53
N VAL A 143 15.08 5.12 8.46
CA VAL A 143 16.02 4.76 7.39
C VAL A 143 15.43 5.16 6.04
N HIS A 144 16.29 5.58 5.14
CA HIS A 144 15.97 6.00 3.78
C HIS A 144 16.65 5.08 2.77
N TYR A 145 15.83 4.39 1.96
CA TYR A 145 16.28 3.48 0.91
C TYR A 145 15.98 4.06 -0.47
N ASP A 146 16.87 3.82 -1.44
CA ASP A 146 16.50 3.92 -2.86
C ASP A 146 15.62 2.71 -3.19
N ILE A 147 14.39 2.92 -3.66
CA ILE A 147 13.45 1.80 -3.87
C ILE A 147 13.92 0.82 -4.95
N ASN A 148 14.75 1.25 -5.91
CA ASN A 148 15.13 0.41 -7.05
C ASN A 148 16.28 -0.54 -6.71
N THR A 149 17.17 -0.11 -5.81
CA THR A 149 18.36 -0.86 -5.37
C THR A 149 18.22 -1.43 -3.96
N LEU A 150 17.33 -0.84 -3.15
CA LEU A 150 17.16 -1.09 -1.71
C LEU A 150 18.42 -0.80 -0.89
N ASN A 151 19.36 -0.01 -1.44
CA ASN A 151 20.50 0.48 -0.69
C ASN A 151 20.08 1.63 0.21
N GLU A 152 20.65 1.68 1.43
CA GLU A 152 20.51 2.82 2.34
C GLU A 152 21.23 4.03 1.74
N ILE A 153 20.53 5.17 1.65
CA ILE A 153 21.06 6.41 1.03
C ILE A 153 21.68 7.32 2.09
N GLU A 154 21.04 7.45 3.25
CA GLU A 154 21.43 8.36 4.31
C GLU A 154 21.64 7.63 5.64
N ASN A 155 22.30 8.30 6.57
CA ASN A 155 22.51 7.79 7.92
C ASN A 155 21.19 7.58 8.65
N GLU A 156 21.14 6.53 9.47
CA GLU A 156 19.99 6.23 10.33
C GLU A 156 19.76 7.35 11.36
N ILE A 157 18.50 7.74 11.56
CA ILE A 157 18.11 8.71 12.59
C ILE A 157 17.37 7.99 13.71
N ASP A 158 17.88 8.08 14.94
CA ASP A 158 17.26 7.47 16.12
C ASP A 158 15.94 8.18 16.48
N ILE A 159 14.88 7.41 16.69
CA ILE A 159 13.57 7.91 17.12
C ILE A 159 13.17 7.22 18.43
N ASP A 160 12.94 8.01 19.47
CA ASP A 160 12.55 7.46 20.77
C ASP A 160 11.06 7.13 20.85
N GLY A 161 10.77 6.06 21.59
CA GLY A 161 9.42 5.64 21.95
C GLY A 161 8.83 4.61 20.99
N TYR A 162 7.56 4.31 21.22
CA TYR A 162 6.76 3.45 20.34
C TYR A 162 6.31 4.25 19.12
N ILE A 163 6.77 3.87 17.93
CA ILE A 163 6.39 4.56 16.69
C ILE A 163 4.97 4.15 16.29
N VAL A 164 4.10 5.15 16.18
CA VAL A 164 2.68 4.99 15.85
C VAL A 164 2.44 5.08 14.35
N ASP A 165 3.00 6.11 13.72
CA ASP A 165 2.84 6.33 12.28
C ASP A 165 3.96 7.21 11.72
N LEU A 166 4.16 7.11 10.41
CA LEU A 166 5.14 7.87 9.62
C LEU A 166 4.37 8.50 8.45
N THR A 167 4.66 9.76 8.11
CA THR A 167 4.24 10.35 6.83
C THR A 167 5.32 11.26 6.27
N VAL A 168 5.30 11.49 4.97
CA VAL A 168 6.27 12.35 4.28
C VAL A 168 5.50 13.33 3.42
N SER A 169 5.90 14.59 3.47
CA SER A 169 5.30 15.63 2.65
C SER A 169 6.01 15.81 1.31
N ASP A 170 5.40 16.54 0.37
CA ASP A 170 5.93 16.73 -0.99
C ASP A 170 7.33 17.37 -1.02
N ASN A 171 7.68 18.17 0.00
CA ASN A 171 9.00 18.79 0.14
C ASN A 171 10.02 17.91 0.87
N LYS A 172 9.71 16.61 1.03
CA LYS A 172 10.48 15.59 1.75
C LYS A 172 10.69 15.85 3.25
N GLU A 173 9.91 16.73 3.86
CA GLU A 173 9.84 16.79 5.33
C GLU A 173 9.05 15.60 5.86
N ILE A 174 9.67 14.91 6.83
CA ILE A 174 9.19 13.66 7.41
C ILE A 174 8.57 13.95 8.77
N TYR A 175 7.42 13.33 9.03
CA TYR A 175 6.69 13.43 10.28
C TYR A 175 6.51 12.06 10.89
N ILE A 176 6.86 11.91 12.17
CA ILE A 176 6.73 10.65 12.90
C ILE A 176 5.94 10.91 14.18
N LEU A 177 4.85 10.16 14.34
CA LEU A 177 4.07 10.13 15.57
C LEU A 177 4.65 9.04 16.47
N SER A 178 5.03 9.38 17.69
CA SER A 178 5.50 8.38 18.65
C SER A 178 4.91 8.57 20.05
N ILE A 179 4.89 7.50 20.83
CA ILE A 179 4.51 7.50 22.24
C ILE A 179 5.75 7.25 23.08
N LEU A 180 6.04 8.18 23.99
CA LEU A 180 7.15 8.12 24.94
C LEU A 180 6.66 8.62 26.30
N ASP A 181 6.99 7.94 27.39
CA ASP A 181 6.62 8.34 28.76
C ASP A 181 5.13 8.67 28.92
N LYS A 182 4.29 7.84 28.30
CA LYS A 182 2.82 7.96 28.26
C LYS A 182 2.28 9.22 27.59
N LYS A 183 3.11 9.93 26.82
CA LYS A 183 2.75 11.13 26.06
C LYS A 183 2.96 10.90 24.58
N THR A 184 2.25 11.68 23.76
CA THR A 184 2.35 11.59 22.30
C THR A 184 3.20 12.73 21.77
N TYR A 185 4.22 12.40 20.98
CA TYR A 185 5.17 13.32 20.38
C TYR A 185 5.09 13.29 18.87
N LEU A 186 5.35 14.45 18.27
CA LEU A 186 5.57 14.60 16.83
C LEU A 186 7.04 14.94 16.60
N TYR A 187 7.73 14.08 15.84
CA TYR A 187 9.02 14.38 15.26
C TYR A 187 8.82 14.99 13.88
N THR A 188 9.54 16.07 13.60
CA THR A 188 9.63 16.70 12.29
C THR A 188 11.09 16.65 11.86
N ILE A 189 11.36 16.06 10.69
CA ILE A 189 12.71 15.78 10.22
C ILE A 189 12.87 16.35 8.82
N LYS A 190 13.89 17.19 8.64
CA LYS A 190 14.23 17.79 7.35
C LYS A 190 15.74 18.02 7.29
N ASN A 191 16.39 17.57 6.22
CA ASN A 191 17.84 17.72 6.04
C ASN A 191 18.64 17.22 7.27
N GLN A 192 18.25 16.07 7.85
CA GLN A 192 18.81 15.49 9.08
C GLN A 192 18.61 16.30 10.37
N GLU A 193 17.99 17.48 10.31
CA GLU A 193 17.58 18.21 11.50
C GLU A 193 16.32 17.59 12.09
N VAL A 194 16.36 17.26 13.39
CA VAL A 194 15.26 16.62 14.10
C VAL A 194 14.66 17.58 15.12
N LYS A 195 13.39 17.95 14.94
CA LYS A 195 12.59 18.66 15.94
C LYS A 195 11.60 17.70 16.58
N LYS A 196 11.67 17.54 17.91
CA LYS A 196 10.68 16.79 18.70
C LYS A 196 9.76 17.76 19.43
N SER A 197 8.45 17.58 19.29
CA SER A 197 7.43 18.41 19.96
C SER A 197 6.41 17.55 20.69
N LEU A 198 6.00 17.98 21.88
CA LEU A 198 4.89 17.35 22.60
C LEU A 198 3.60 17.70 21.87
N LEU A 199 2.88 16.68 21.40
CA LEU A 199 1.63 16.86 20.67
C LEU A 199 0.42 16.70 21.60
N PHE A 200 0.44 15.66 22.45
CA PHE A 200 -0.60 15.42 23.45
C PHE A 200 0.00 14.98 24.78
N GLY A 201 -0.60 15.44 25.88
CA GLY A 201 -0.18 15.09 27.25
C GLY A 201 -0.51 13.66 27.69
N ASP A 202 -1.10 12.87 26.80
CA ASP A 202 -1.51 11.48 26.98
C ASP A 202 -1.07 10.64 25.77
N SER A 203 -1.21 9.31 25.85
CA SER A 203 -0.82 8.38 24.79
C SER A 203 -1.95 8.18 23.80
N ARG A 204 -1.75 8.55 22.54
CA ARG A 204 -2.76 8.47 21.50
C ARG A 204 -2.24 7.70 20.29
N LEU A 205 -3.05 6.76 19.82
CA LEU A 205 -2.83 6.09 18.55
C LEU A 205 -3.59 6.84 17.46
N GLY A 206 -3.00 6.87 16.27
CA GLY A 206 -3.57 7.61 15.16
C GLY A 206 -2.78 7.44 13.87
N ARG A 207 -3.16 8.22 12.85
CA ARG A 207 -2.42 8.33 11.59
C ARG A 207 -2.16 9.78 11.23
N LEU A 208 -1.07 9.99 10.53
CA LEU A 208 -0.63 11.28 10.00
C LEU A 208 -0.92 11.36 8.50
N TYR A 209 -1.42 12.50 8.06
CA TYR A 209 -1.64 12.81 6.66
C TYR A 209 -1.15 14.23 6.34
N SER A 210 -0.11 14.34 5.53
CA SER A 210 0.43 15.65 5.13
C SER A 210 -0.25 16.15 3.87
N ASN A 211 -0.69 17.41 3.86
CA ASN A 211 -1.30 18.04 2.69
C ASN A 211 -0.96 19.54 2.66
N GLY A 212 -0.18 19.97 1.67
CA GLY A 212 0.29 21.35 1.56
C GLY A 212 1.00 21.82 2.84
N ASP A 213 0.55 22.93 3.41
CA ASP A 213 1.11 23.54 4.63
C ASP A 213 0.50 22.99 5.93
N SER A 214 -0.30 21.94 5.84
CA SER A 214 -1.01 21.34 6.99
C SER A 214 -0.65 19.87 7.19
N LEU A 215 -0.68 19.47 8.45
CA LEU A 215 -0.61 18.09 8.89
C LEU A 215 -1.94 17.74 9.56
N TYR A 216 -2.66 16.79 8.99
CA TYR A 216 -3.88 16.23 9.57
C TYR A 216 -3.54 14.99 10.36
N ILE A 217 -4.21 14.82 11.50
CA ILE A 217 -3.91 13.78 12.48
C ILE A 217 -5.23 13.16 12.89
N CYS A 218 -5.54 11.94 12.43
CA CYS A 218 -6.69 11.22 12.95
C CYS A 218 -6.30 10.41 14.16
N ILE A 219 -6.99 10.62 15.27
CA ILE A 219 -6.77 9.89 16.50
C ILE A 219 -7.90 8.89 16.68
N ASN A 220 -7.55 7.61 16.71
CA ASN A 220 -8.50 6.53 16.85
C ASN A 220 -8.60 6.00 18.28
N GLU A 221 -7.54 6.06 19.07
CA GLU A 221 -7.53 5.48 20.42
C GLU A 221 -6.73 6.32 21.42
N LEU A 222 -7.26 6.44 22.63
CA LEU A 222 -6.51 6.80 23.84
C LEU A 222 -5.99 5.51 24.47
N VAL A 223 -4.70 5.51 24.79
CA VAL A 223 -4.02 4.40 25.46
C VAL A 223 -3.84 4.72 26.93
N ILE A 224 -4.37 3.86 27.79
CA ILE A 224 -4.26 3.94 29.25
C ILE A 224 -3.41 2.74 29.70
N GLY A 225 -2.22 3.02 30.24
CA GLY A 225 -1.26 1.98 30.66
C GLY A 225 0.13 2.20 30.06
N ASP A 226 0.93 1.14 30.03
CA ASP A 226 2.23 1.09 29.34
C ASP A 226 2.06 0.38 27.99
N ILE A 227 2.32 1.09 26.89
CA ILE A 227 2.14 0.56 25.53
C ILE A 227 3.01 -0.68 25.24
N ASN A 228 4.08 -0.87 26.00
CA ASN A 228 4.96 -2.03 25.87
C ASN A 228 4.50 -3.24 26.69
N LYS A 229 3.44 -3.11 27.52
CA LYS A 229 2.92 -4.18 28.39
C LYS A 229 1.45 -4.46 28.08
N THR A 230 1.20 -5.54 27.35
CA THR A 230 -0.15 -5.93 26.89
C THR A 230 -1.16 -6.18 28.00
N ASN A 231 -0.71 -6.64 29.18
CA ASN A 231 -1.61 -7.12 30.24
C ASN A 231 -2.33 -5.98 31.00
N ASP A 232 -1.78 -4.76 30.97
CA ASP A 232 -2.33 -3.58 31.65
C ASP A 232 -2.88 -2.54 30.67
N LEU A 233 -2.93 -2.87 29.38
CA LEU A 233 -3.25 -1.94 28.31
C LEU A 233 -4.77 -1.83 28.13
N GLN A 234 -5.33 -0.68 28.48
CA GLN A 234 -6.70 -0.32 28.10
C GLN A 234 -6.69 0.65 26.93
N ARG A 235 -7.60 0.43 25.98
CA ARG A 235 -7.78 1.30 24.81
C ARG A 235 -9.20 1.84 24.79
N LYS A 236 -9.32 3.17 24.68
CA LYS A 236 -10.61 3.84 24.57
C LYS A 236 -10.70 4.48 23.18
N PRO A 237 -11.78 4.24 22.41
CA PRO A 237 -11.94 4.86 21.11
C PRO A 237 -12.02 6.38 21.26
N LEU A 238 -11.32 7.07 20.37
CA LEU A 238 -11.42 8.50 20.12
C LEU A 238 -11.91 8.71 18.69
N ASN A 239 -12.65 9.80 18.51
CA ASN A 239 -13.33 10.15 17.27
C ASN A 239 -12.92 11.57 16.86
N GLU A 240 -11.63 11.80 16.74
CA GLU A 240 -11.08 13.15 16.62
C GLU A 240 -10.11 13.23 15.44
N VAL A 241 -10.30 14.26 14.62
CA VAL A 241 -9.31 14.66 13.63
C VAL A 241 -8.79 16.03 14.05
N TYR A 242 -7.47 16.13 14.15
CA TYR A 242 -6.76 17.35 14.45
C TYR A 242 -6.06 17.88 13.21
N ILE A 243 -5.82 19.19 13.19
CA ILE A 243 -5.01 19.87 12.20
C ILE A 243 -3.88 20.64 12.90
N LYS A 244 -2.68 20.55 12.34
CA LYS A 244 -1.53 21.36 12.71
C LYS A 244 -1.02 22.05 11.45
N GLU A 245 -1.05 23.38 11.43
CA GLU A 245 -0.32 24.13 10.41
C GLU A 245 1.19 23.98 10.65
N LYS A 246 1.96 23.71 9.60
CA LYS A 246 3.39 23.36 9.73
C LYS A 246 4.22 24.50 10.33
N ASN A 247 3.84 25.74 10.06
CA ASN A 247 4.46 26.97 10.56
C ASN A 247 3.97 27.41 11.95
N LYS A 248 2.99 26.72 12.55
CA LYS A 248 2.48 27.00 13.89
C LYS A 248 2.79 25.84 14.83
N ASP A 249 3.04 26.12 16.11
CA ASP A 249 3.30 25.06 17.08
C ASP A 249 2.00 24.39 17.59
N ASN A 250 0.86 25.07 17.47
CA ASN A 250 -0.41 24.59 18.01
C ASN A 250 -1.06 23.53 17.12
N VAL A 251 -1.62 22.50 17.77
CA VAL A 251 -2.52 21.53 17.17
C VAL A 251 -3.95 21.86 17.59
N ASN A 252 -4.87 21.91 16.64
CA ASN A 252 -6.27 22.27 16.90
C ASN A 252 -7.18 21.11 16.51
N LEU A 253 -8.21 20.85 17.32
CA LEU A 253 -9.27 19.94 16.92
C LEU A 253 -9.96 20.50 15.67
N TYR A 254 -9.97 19.71 14.60
CA TYR A 254 -10.55 20.11 13.32
C TYR A 254 -11.99 19.62 13.22
N VAL A 255 -12.22 18.30 13.34
CA VAL A 255 -13.58 17.72 13.38
C VAL A 255 -13.68 16.60 14.41
N LYS A 256 -14.88 16.43 14.98
CA LYS A 256 -15.26 15.22 15.71
C LYS A 256 -16.02 14.31 14.77
N THR A 257 -15.51 13.09 14.60
CA THR A 257 -16.11 12.08 13.74
C THR A 257 -17.21 11.34 14.48
N LYS A 258 -18.15 10.71 13.76
CA LYS A 258 -19.13 9.84 14.43
C LYS A 258 -18.51 8.53 14.88
N TYR A 259 -17.51 8.05 14.13
CA TYR A 259 -16.83 6.78 14.39
C TYR A 259 -15.32 6.97 14.41
N SER A 260 -14.63 6.03 15.05
CA SER A 260 -13.19 6.09 15.23
C SER A 260 -12.47 6.09 13.86
N PRO A 261 -11.67 7.11 13.55
CA PRO A 261 -11.08 7.29 12.22
C PRO A 261 -9.82 6.44 12.06
N MET A 262 -9.78 5.57 11.05
CA MET A 262 -8.61 4.74 10.75
C MET A 262 -7.65 5.42 9.78
N ASN A 263 -8.18 6.16 8.81
CA ASN A 263 -7.38 6.77 7.75
C ASN A 263 -8.00 8.08 7.27
N LEU A 264 -7.15 8.96 6.70
CA LEU A 264 -7.53 10.25 6.15
C LEU A 264 -7.09 10.34 4.71
N PHE A 265 -7.88 11.05 3.91
CA PHE A 265 -7.54 11.36 2.55
C PHE A 265 -8.16 12.72 2.18
N ILE A 266 -7.39 13.58 1.52
CA ILE A 266 -7.88 14.88 1.06
C ILE A 266 -7.86 14.91 -0.46
N ASP A 267 -8.96 15.35 -1.05
CA ASP A 267 -9.02 15.63 -2.48
C ASP A 267 -9.88 16.85 -2.73
N LYS A 268 -9.25 17.89 -3.30
CA LYS A 268 -9.84 19.21 -3.54
C LYS A 268 -10.40 19.79 -2.23
N ASP A 269 -11.68 20.13 -2.21
CA ASP A 269 -12.37 20.81 -1.11
C ASP A 269 -12.92 19.85 -0.06
N TYR A 270 -12.52 18.57 -0.06
CA TYR A 270 -13.09 17.57 0.83
C TYR A 270 -12.02 16.81 1.61
N LEU A 271 -12.28 16.65 2.90
CA LEU A 271 -11.64 15.66 3.76
C LEU A 271 -12.51 14.41 3.79
N TYR A 272 -11.90 13.29 3.47
CA TYR A 272 -12.48 11.96 3.59
C TYR A 272 -11.89 11.26 4.80
N VAL A 273 -12.75 10.87 5.73
CA VAL A 273 -12.38 10.12 6.92
C VAL A 273 -12.91 8.71 6.78
N LEU A 274 -12.01 7.74 6.73
CA LEU A 274 -12.37 6.34 6.71
C LEU A 274 -12.42 5.81 8.14
N SER A 275 -13.57 5.31 8.54
CA SER A 275 -13.73 4.58 9.79
C SER A 275 -13.59 3.08 9.50
N ALA A 276 -12.86 2.38 10.37
CA ALA A 276 -12.69 0.93 10.40
C ALA A 276 -11.96 0.53 11.71
N PRO A 277 -12.08 -0.71 12.21
CA PRO A 277 -12.89 -1.81 11.69
C PRO A 277 -14.34 -1.84 12.24
N ASN A 278 -14.66 -1.06 13.29
CA ASN A 278 -15.95 -1.15 14.00
C ASN A 278 -17.16 -0.75 13.12
N LYS A 279 -16.95 0.19 12.21
CA LYS A 279 -17.88 0.59 11.15
C LYS A 279 -17.04 0.90 9.92
N ASN A 280 -17.36 0.29 8.79
CA ASN A 280 -16.61 0.42 7.55
C ASN A 280 -17.31 1.40 6.62
N LEU A 281 -17.12 2.69 6.89
CA LEU A 281 -17.76 3.78 6.15
C LEU A 281 -16.78 4.92 5.91
N ILE A 282 -17.19 5.84 5.04
CA ILE A 282 -16.47 7.08 4.77
C ILE A 282 -17.36 8.27 5.17
N GLU A 283 -16.84 9.12 6.05
CA GLU A 283 -17.41 10.42 6.38
C GLU A 283 -16.75 11.47 5.48
N VAL A 284 -17.55 12.29 4.81
CA VAL A 284 -17.09 13.34 3.89
C VAL A 284 -17.34 14.70 4.54
N TYR A 285 -16.28 15.46 4.77
CA TYR A 285 -16.32 16.79 5.34
C TYR A 285 -15.89 17.83 4.32
N GLU A 286 -16.53 18.99 4.33
CA GLU A 286 -16.04 20.17 3.64
C GLU A 286 -14.75 20.68 4.29
N LEU A 287 -13.68 20.82 3.52
CA LEU A 287 -12.34 21.12 4.03
C LEU A 287 -12.27 22.51 4.69
N ASN A 288 -12.99 23.49 4.18
CA ASN A 288 -12.93 24.86 4.70
C ASN A 288 -13.76 25.05 5.97
N THR A 289 -14.85 24.30 6.15
CA THR A 289 -15.81 24.51 7.24
C THR A 289 -15.75 23.40 8.29
N GLY A 290 -15.15 22.25 7.97
CA GLY A 290 -15.21 21.05 8.81
C GLY A 290 -16.63 20.47 8.93
N LYS A 291 -17.58 20.92 8.10
CA LYS A 291 -18.96 20.45 8.17
C LYS A 291 -19.09 19.09 7.51
N LEU A 292 -19.73 18.15 8.22
CA LEU A 292 -20.10 16.85 7.66
C LEU A 292 -21.11 17.05 6.51
N LYS A 293 -20.71 16.66 5.30
CA LYS A 293 -21.56 16.70 4.11
C LYS A 293 -22.31 15.38 3.93
N LYS A 294 -21.63 14.25 4.11
CA LYS A 294 -22.19 12.93 3.79
C LYS A 294 -21.50 11.79 4.53
N GLU A 295 -22.25 10.71 4.72
CA GLU A 295 -21.74 9.43 5.19
C GLU A 295 -22.10 8.37 4.15
N MET A 296 -21.17 7.47 3.84
CA MET A 296 -21.41 6.39 2.88
C MET A 296 -20.81 5.08 3.38
N ASP A 297 -21.64 4.05 3.45
CA ASP A 297 -21.21 2.71 3.87
C ASP A 297 -20.42 2.03 2.74
N THR A 298 -19.19 1.59 3.04
CA THR A 298 -18.35 0.91 2.06
C THR A 298 -18.79 -0.53 1.82
N ASN A 299 -19.58 -1.13 2.73
CA ASN A 299 -19.92 -2.54 2.77
C ASN A 299 -18.70 -3.48 2.70
N GLN A 300 -17.51 -2.99 3.06
CA GLN A 300 -16.29 -3.78 3.18
C GLN A 300 -16.16 -4.32 4.61
N GLN A 301 -15.48 -5.45 4.80
CA GLN A 301 -15.14 -5.94 6.15
C GLN A 301 -13.73 -5.54 6.56
N ASN A 302 -12.77 -5.60 5.62
CA ASN A 302 -11.40 -5.18 5.83
C ASN A 302 -11.00 -4.20 4.74
N ILE A 303 -10.60 -2.99 5.14
CA ILE A 303 -10.10 -1.95 4.26
C ILE A 303 -8.59 -1.89 4.41
N TYR A 304 -7.87 -2.08 3.31
CA TYR A 304 -6.41 -2.03 3.28
C TYR A 304 -5.89 -0.60 3.13
N GLY A 305 -6.65 0.27 2.46
CA GLY A 305 -6.26 1.66 2.33
C GLY A 305 -7.09 2.45 1.33
N ILE A 306 -6.71 3.71 1.21
CA ILE A 306 -7.30 4.68 0.28
C ILE A 306 -6.16 5.28 -0.53
N SER A 307 -6.35 5.42 -1.85
CA SER A 307 -5.35 6.09 -2.69
C SER A 307 -5.99 6.77 -3.90
N LYS A 308 -5.26 7.73 -4.47
CA LYS A 308 -5.62 8.42 -5.71
C LYS A 308 -4.76 7.91 -6.84
N ILE A 309 -5.39 7.28 -7.82
CA ILE A 309 -4.73 6.70 -8.99
C ILE A 309 -5.22 7.48 -10.21
N ASN A 310 -4.28 8.14 -10.90
CA ASN A 310 -4.55 8.95 -12.10
C ASN A 310 -5.72 9.94 -11.93
N GLY A 311 -5.79 10.62 -10.78
CA GLY A 311 -6.83 11.62 -10.54
C GLY A 311 -8.15 11.07 -9.98
N VAL A 312 -8.27 9.76 -9.80
CA VAL A 312 -9.48 9.11 -9.29
C VAL A 312 -9.21 8.47 -7.92
N ASN A 313 -10.14 8.61 -6.98
CA ASN A 313 -9.99 8.10 -5.63
C ASN A 313 -10.58 6.69 -5.51
N TYR A 314 -9.84 5.80 -4.85
CA TYR A 314 -10.21 4.40 -4.64
C TYR A 314 -10.01 3.97 -3.19
N ILE A 315 -10.92 3.13 -2.71
CA ILE A 315 -10.82 2.37 -1.47
C ILE A 315 -10.52 0.92 -1.84
N PHE A 316 -9.45 0.38 -1.27
CA PHE A 316 -9.02 -1.00 -1.49
C PHE A 316 -9.36 -1.82 -0.25
N GLY A 317 -10.15 -2.87 -0.43
CA GLY A 317 -10.47 -3.81 0.64
C GLY A 317 -10.29 -5.26 0.21
N ASN A 318 -10.59 -6.17 1.12
CA ASN A 318 -10.44 -7.61 0.88
C ASN A 318 -11.52 -8.20 -0.03
N LYS A 319 -12.69 -7.56 -0.14
CA LYS A 319 -13.81 -8.03 -0.97
C LYS A 319 -13.89 -7.33 -2.31
N ASN A 320 -13.68 -6.02 -2.33
CA ASN A 320 -13.85 -5.23 -3.55
C ASN A 320 -12.94 -4.00 -3.58
N ILE A 321 -12.86 -3.40 -4.75
CA ILE A 321 -12.28 -2.08 -4.97
C ILE A 321 -13.44 -1.12 -5.26
N ILE A 322 -13.47 -0.01 -4.53
CA ILE A 322 -14.53 0.99 -4.64
C ILE A 322 -13.93 2.28 -5.17
N LYS A 323 -14.48 2.80 -6.26
CA LYS A 323 -14.23 4.17 -6.72
C LYS A 323 -15.13 5.11 -5.93
N PHE A 324 -14.62 6.25 -5.48
CA PHE A 324 -15.43 7.19 -4.70
C PHE A 324 -15.17 8.66 -5.04
N ASN A 325 -16.14 9.49 -4.69
CA ASN A 325 -16.06 10.95 -4.64
C ASN A 325 -16.91 11.48 -3.49
N SER A 326 -17.15 12.79 -3.42
CA SER A 326 -17.93 13.40 -2.34
C SER A 326 -19.41 12.96 -2.29
N ASP A 327 -19.93 12.36 -3.36
CA ASP A 327 -21.36 12.15 -3.54
C ASP A 327 -21.73 10.66 -3.64
N LYS A 328 -20.81 9.76 -4.04
CA LYS A 328 -21.13 8.33 -4.21
C LYS A 328 -19.93 7.40 -4.07
N LEU A 329 -20.27 6.13 -3.87
CA LEU A 329 -19.40 4.96 -3.92
C LEU A 329 -19.82 4.06 -5.09
N ASP A 330 -18.89 3.73 -5.98
CA ASP A 330 -19.10 2.81 -7.10
C ASP A 330 -18.20 1.59 -6.91
N ASN A 331 -18.78 0.40 -6.71
CA ASN A 331 -18.01 -0.85 -6.73
C ASN A 331 -17.51 -1.10 -8.17
N ILE A 332 -16.19 -1.22 -8.33
CA ILE A 332 -15.57 -1.44 -9.64
C ILE A 332 -14.93 -2.81 -9.80
N TYR A 333 -14.70 -3.56 -8.72
CA TYR A 333 -14.10 -4.89 -8.84
C TYR A 333 -14.43 -5.73 -7.62
N ASP A 334 -14.92 -6.95 -7.83
CA ASP A 334 -15.16 -7.94 -6.78
C ASP A 334 -14.06 -9.00 -6.82
N ILE A 335 -13.27 -9.05 -5.75
CA ILE A 335 -12.09 -9.92 -5.62
C ILE A 335 -12.52 -11.39 -5.57
N ASN A 336 -13.66 -11.72 -4.93
CA ASN A 336 -14.11 -13.10 -4.75
C ASN A 336 -14.75 -13.68 -6.01
N ASN A 337 -15.43 -12.84 -6.80
CA ASN A 337 -16.06 -13.26 -8.06
C ASN A 337 -15.08 -13.30 -9.25
N SER A 338 -13.82 -12.91 -9.05
CA SER A 338 -12.82 -12.79 -10.11
C SER A 338 -12.00 -14.05 -10.40
N ASN A 339 -12.31 -15.18 -9.75
CA ASN A 339 -11.60 -16.46 -9.90
C ASN A 339 -11.72 -17.14 -11.29
N GLN A 340 -12.17 -16.43 -12.33
CA GLN A 340 -12.25 -16.92 -13.71
C GLN A 340 -11.15 -16.35 -14.61
N ILE A 341 -9.85 -16.45 -14.27
CA ILE A 341 -8.77 -16.16 -15.25
C ILE A 341 -7.60 -17.15 -15.10
N THR A 342 -7.12 -17.60 -16.26
CA THR A 342 -6.04 -18.55 -16.51
C THR A 342 -4.75 -18.22 -15.77
N THR A 343 -4.38 -19.09 -14.82
CA THR A 343 -3.06 -19.11 -14.18
C THR A 343 -2.00 -19.36 -15.24
N LYS A 344 -1.11 -18.38 -15.51
CA LYS A 344 0.17 -18.68 -16.15
C LYS A 344 1.07 -19.31 -15.09
N ILE A 345 1.25 -20.62 -15.20
CA ILE A 345 2.29 -21.34 -14.47
C ILE A 345 3.60 -21.05 -15.22
N ASN A 346 4.55 -20.40 -14.55
CA ASN A 346 5.94 -20.34 -15.01
C ASN A 346 6.68 -21.59 -14.53
#